data_AF-A0A5B8YYE5-F1
#
_entry.id   AF-A0A5B8YYE5-F1
#
_cell.length_a   1.000
_cell.length_b   1.000
_cell.length_c   1.000
_cell.angle_alpha   90.00
_cell.angle_beta   90.00
_cell.angle_gamma   90.00
#
_symmetry.space_group_name_H-M   'P 1'
#
loop_
_entity.id
_entity.type
_entity.pdbx_description
1 polymer ?
#
loop_
_entity_poly.entity_id
_entity_poly.type
_entity_poly.pdbx_seq_one_letter_code
_entity_poly.pdbx_strand_id
1 'polypeptide(L)'
;EKEDAFKGPESGGDRLFYLALPPSVFACVCGSIRKGAMPQEVGGWVRLIIEKPFGHDTNSSAELSHALEPFFDESQLYRIDHYLGKEMVQNIITTRFANRIFSSLWNSSNIACVQITFKETIGTEGRGGYFDSIGIIRDVMQNHLTQILALLAMEKPKSLEAECIRDEKVSLLKCVEPVTKENCVLG
;
A
#
# COMPACT_ATOMS: atom_id res chain seq x y z
N GLU A 1 -17.35 26.05 14.64
CA GLU A 1 -16.58 27.26 14.29
C GLU A 1 -16.04 27.12 12.86
N LYS A 2 -15.89 28.21 12.10
CA LYS A 2 -15.07 28.17 10.88
C LYS A 2 -13.62 28.13 11.37
N GLU A 3 -12.90 27.03 11.14
CA GLU A 3 -11.46 27.00 11.37
C GLU A 3 -10.84 28.19 10.64
N ASP A 4 -10.19 29.07 11.40
CA ASP A 4 -9.32 30.09 10.82
C ASP A 4 -8.24 29.34 10.04
N ALA A 5 -8.37 29.34 8.71
CA ALA A 5 -7.46 28.62 7.84
C ALA A 5 -6.03 29.07 8.11
N PHE A 6 -5.15 28.12 8.44
CA PHE A 6 -3.73 28.37 8.67
C PHE A 6 -3.15 29.15 7.48
N LYS A 7 -2.76 30.40 7.72
CA LYS A 7 -2.05 31.23 6.74
C LYS A 7 -0.60 30.77 6.72
N GLY A 8 -0.34 29.72 5.94
CA GLY A 8 1.01 29.30 5.61
C GLY A 8 1.81 30.40 4.91
N PRO A 9 3.13 30.20 4.70
CA PRO A 9 3.96 31.17 4.02
C PRO A 9 3.39 31.55 2.64
N GLU A 10 3.50 32.83 2.28
CA GLU A 10 2.94 33.39 1.04
C GLU A 10 3.61 32.83 -0.23
N SER A 11 4.85 32.33 -0.11
CA SER A 11 5.53 31.56 -1.17
C SER A 11 6.39 30.42 -0.59
N GLY A 12 6.59 29.38 -1.40
CA GLY A 12 7.27 28.14 -0.99
C GLY A 12 6.44 27.24 -0.07
N GLY A 13 7.02 26.10 0.31
CA GLY A 13 6.47 25.19 1.32
C GLY A 13 6.12 23.80 0.81
N ASP A 14 6.31 22.82 1.70
CA ASP A 14 5.96 21.43 1.46
C ASP A 14 4.45 21.24 1.42
N ARG A 15 3.95 20.48 0.44
CA ARG A 15 2.52 20.23 0.24
C ARG A 15 2.23 18.74 0.26
N LEU A 16 1.33 18.34 1.16
CA LEU A 16 0.80 16.99 1.24
C LEU A 16 -0.68 17.00 0.87
N PHE A 17 -1.04 16.30 -0.20
CA PHE A 17 -2.43 16.15 -0.63
C PHE A 17 -2.93 14.77 -0.22
N TYR A 18 -3.96 14.70 0.62
CA TYR A 18 -4.65 13.45 0.96
C TYR A 18 -5.88 13.28 0.07
N LEU A 19 -5.85 12.30 -0.84
CA LEU A 19 -6.93 12.05 -1.78
C LEU A 19 -7.93 11.07 -1.18
N ALA A 20 -8.75 11.57 -0.25
CA ALA A 20 -9.91 10.85 0.30
C ALA A 20 -11.10 10.91 -0.68
N LEU A 21 -10.88 10.45 -1.91
CA LEU A 21 -11.80 10.58 -3.03
C LEU A 21 -12.04 9.22 -3.72
N PRO A 22 -13.14 9.05 -4.47
CA PRO A 22 -13.33 7.87 -5.30
C PRO A 22 -12.24 7.71 -6.37
N PRO A 23 -11.86 6.47 -6.75
CA PRO A 23 -10.79 6.22 -7.72
C PRO A 23 -11.03 6.85 -9.10
N SER A 24 -12.29 6.98 -9.50
CA SER A 24 -12.68 7.52 -10.82
C SER A 24 -12.22 8.96 -11.06
N VAL A 25 -11.93 9.72 -9.99
CA VAL A 25 -11.50 11.11 -10.10
C VAL A 25 -10.00 11.32 -9.88
N PHE A 26 -9.22 10.28 -9.54
CA PHE A 26 -7.80 10.41 -9.19
C PHE A 26 -6.98 11.09 -10.29
N ALA A 27 -7.07 10.61 -11.55
CA ALA A 27 -6.31 11.20 -12.65
C ALA A 27 -6.68 12.68 -12.90
N CYS A 28 -7.97 13.02 -12.81
CA CYS A 28 -8.45 14.40 -12.99
C CYS A 28 -7.93 15.34 -11.89
N VAL A 29 -7.99 14.88 -10.64
CA VAL A 29 -7.50 15.64 -9.48
C VAL A 29 -5.98 15.80 -9.55
N CYS A 30 -5.24 14.74 -9.86
CA CYS A 30 -3.79 14.79 -10.03
C CYS A 30 -3.38 15.78 -11.13
N GLY A 31 -4.06 15.77 -12.28
CA GLY A 31 -3.85 16.76 -13.35
C GLY A 31 -4.16 18.19 -12.92
N SER A 32 -5.18 18.37 -12.08
CA SER A 32 -5.55 19.69 -11.54
C SER A 32 -4.54 20.21 -10.52
N ILE A 33 -4.07 19.35 -9.61
CA ILE A 33 -3.01 19.67 -8.64
C ILE A 33 -1.73 20.05 -9.39
N ARG A 34 -1.34 19.26 -10.40
CA ARG A 34 -0.13 19.53 -11.18
C ARG A 34 -0.17 20.88 -11.91
N LYS A 35 -1.36 21.31 -12.37
CA LYS A 35 -1.53 22.58 -13.08
C LYS A 35 -1.66 23.79 -12.16
N GLY A 36 -2.38 23.66 -11.05
CA GLY A 36 -2.81 24.82 -10.24
C GLY A 36 -2.29 24.87 -8.82
N ALA A 37 -1.75 23.77 -8.29
CA ALA A 37 -1.40 23.65 -6.88
C ALA A 37 0.04 23.16 -6.64
N MET A 38 0.91 23.26 -7.65
CA MET A 38 2.36 23.10 -7.49
C MET A 38 2.98 24.37 -6.88
N PRO A 39 4.04 24.26 -6.06
CA PRO A 39 4.77 25.42 -5.56
C PRO A 39 5.38 26.20 -6.74
N GLN A 40 5.24 27.53 -6.72
CA GLN A 40 5.68 28.41 -7.83
C GLN A 40 7.15 28.84 -7.73
N GLU A 41 7.75 28.76 -6.55
CA GLU A 41 9.13 29.19 -6.28
C GLU A 41 9.99 28.02 -5.79
N VAL A 42 11.32 28.18 -5.96
CA VAL A 42 12.33 27.16 -5.68
C VAL A 42 12.28 26.74 -4.21
N GLY A 43 11.73 25.54 -3.97
CA GLY A 43 11.74 24.91 -2.65
C GLY A 43 10.39 24.31 -2.26
N GLY A 44 10.44 23.08 -1.74
CA GLY A 44 9.28 22.35 -1.21
C GLY A 44 8.98 21.07 -1.99
N TRP A 45 8.66 20.00 -1.29
CA TRP A 45 8.19 18.75 -1.93
C TRP A 45 6.67 18.76 -2.06
N VAL A 46 6.18 18.07 -3.09
CA VAL A 46 4.77 17.73 -3.22
C VAL A 46 4.62 16.22 -3.11
N ARG A 47 3.75 15.76 -2.21
CA ARG A 47 3.44 14.34 -2.02
C ARG A 47 1.94 14.13 -2.00
N LEU A 48 1.50 12.99 -2.53
CA LEU A 48 0.11 12.61 -2.64
C LEU A 48 -0.10 11.31 -1.88
N ILE A 49 -1.07 11.31 -0.98
CA ILE A 49 -1.56 10.11 -0.30
C ILE A 49 -2.80 9.63 -1.05
N ILE A 50 -2.80 8.38 -1.50
CA ILE A 50 -3.88 7.78 -2.28
C ILE A 50 -4.38 6.53 -1.57
N GLU A 51 -5.69 6.41 -1.44
CA GLU A 51 -6.37 5.28 -0.79
C GLU A 51 -6.83 4.21 -1.80
N LYS A 52 -7.01 2.98 -1.29
CA LYS A 52 -7.59 1.88 -2.06
C LYS A 52 -9.06 2.19 -2.46
N PRO A 53 -9.57 1.64 -3.57
CA PRO A 53 -8.98 0.60 -4.43
C PRO A 53 -8.05 1.12 -5.54
N PHE A 54 -6.97 0.39 -5.79
CA PHE A 54 -5.99 0.65 -6.86
C PHE A 54 -6.27 -0.21 -8.10
N GLY A 55 -7.47 -0.08 -8.67
CA GLY A 55 -8.00 -0.99 -9.69
C GLY A 55 -8.66 -2.24 -9.07
N HIS A 56 -9.18 -3.11 -9.93
CA HIS A 56 -9.87 -4.37 -9.54
C HIS A 56 -9.20 -5.64 -10.08
N ASP A 57 -8.19 -5.48 -10.94
CA ASP A 57 -7.34 -6.51 -11.50
C ASP A 57 -6.01 -5.89 -11.99
N THR A 58 -5.13 -6.73 -12.55
CA THR A 58 -3.83 -6.29 -13.07
C THR A 58 -3.94 -5.19 -14.11
N ASN A 59 -4.88 -5.29 -15.05
CA ASN A 59 -5.00 -4.35 -16.16
C ASN A 59 -5.50 -2.99 -15.69
N SER A 60 -6.60 -2.96 -14.93
CA SER A 60 -7.15 -1.73 -14.35
C SER A 60 -6.20 -1.04 -13.37
N SER A 61 -5.39 -1.81 -12.63
CA SER A 61 -4.35 -1.27 -11.75
C SER A 61 -3.19 -0.63 -12.54
N ALA A 62 -2.78 -1.27 -13.64
CA ALA A 62 -1.77 -0.74 -14.55
C ALA A 62 -2.27 0.54 -15.25
N GLU A 63 -3.52 0.55 -15.73
CA GLU A 63 -4.15 1.74 -16.31
C GLU A 63 -4.19 2.91 -15.33
N LEU A 64 -4.55 2.67 -14.07
CA LEU A 64 -4.51 3.69 -13.03
C LEU A 64 -3.08 4.21 -12.82
N SER A 65 -2.09 3.33 -12.78
CA SER A 65 -0.69 3.72 -12.60
C SER A 65 -0.19 4.58 -13.77
N HIS A 66 -0.43 4.14 -15.00
CA HIS A 66 -0.10 4.88 -16.21
C HIS A 66 -0.85 6.22 -16.33
N ALA A 67 -2.07 6.32 -15.80
CA ALA A 67 -2.80 7.58 -15.77
C ALA A 67 -2.20 8.60 -14.79
N LEU A 68 -1.45 8.15 -13.77
CA LEU A 68 -0.82 9.01 -12.75
C LEU A 68 0.62 9.41 -13.12
N GLU A 69 1.35 8.54 -13.83
CA GLU A 69 2.74 8.74 -14.26
C GLU A 69 3.02 10.12 -14.91
N PRO A 70 2.16 10.69 -15.77
CA PRO A 70 2.45 11.99 -16.39
C PRO A 70 2.43 13.18 -15.41
N PHE A 71 1.86 13.01 -14.21
CA PHE A 71 1.63 14.09 -13.26
C PHE A 71 2.61 14.09 -12.10
N PHE A 72 3.03 12.92 -11.63
CA PHE A 72 3.85 12.77 -10.43
C PHE A 72 4.84 11.60 -10.57
N ASP A 73 6.04 11.79 -10.03
CA ASP A 73 7.02 10.72 -9.91
C ASP A 73 6.59 9.73 -8.82
N GLU A 74 7.03 8.47 -8.92
CA GLU A 74 6.67 7.43 -7.95
C GLU A 74 7.12 7.77 -6.51
N SER A 75 8.20 8.55 -6.35
CA SER A 75 8.67 9.05 -5.04
C SER A 75 7.72 10.07 -4.39
N GLN A 76 6.78 10.62 -5.15
CA GLN A 76 5.76 11.56 -4.68
C GLN A 76 4.44 10.85 -4.34
N LEU A 77 4.27 9.59 -4.75
CA LEU A 77 3.02 8.84 -4.61
C LEU A 77 3.07 7.88 -3.42
N TYR A 78 2.23 8.13 -2.42
CA TYR A 78 2.10 7.34 -1.20
C TYR A 78 0.78 6.58 -1.24
N ARG A 79 0.81 5.36 -1.78
CA ARG A 79 -0.34 4.45 -1.82
C ARG A 79 -0.52 3.79 -0.46
N ILE A 80 -1.68 3.99 0.16
CA ILE A 80 -1.94 3.53 1.51
C ILE A 80 -2.37 2.07 1.53
N ASP A 81 -1.63 1.30 2.31
CA ASP A 81 -2.13 0.10 2.97
C ASP A 81 -1.98 0.33 4.48
N HIS A 82 -3.10 0.59 5.16
CA HIS A 82 -3.09 0.96 6.57
C HIS A 82 -2.58 -0.17 7.49
N TYR A 83 -2.50 -1.42 7.04
CA TYR A 83 -1.90 -2.50 7.83
C TYR A 83 -0.40 -2.30 8.03
N LEU A 84 0.29 -1.66 7.07
CA LEU A 84 1.72 -1.33 7.20
C LEU A 84 1.98 -0.28 8.29
N GLY A 85 0.94 0.45 8.74
CA GLY A 85 1.01 1.37 9.86
C GLY A 85 0.78 0.71 11.23
N LYS A 86 0.43 -0.58 11.28
CA LYS A 86 0.20 -1.28 12.56
C LYS A 86 1.53 -1.67 13.18
N GLU A 87 1.70 -1.35 14.47
CA GLU A 87 2.90 -1.60 15.26
C GLU A 87 3.47 -3.03 15.06
N MET A 88 2.61 -4.05 15.22
CA MET A 88 3.05 -5.43 15.13
C MET A 88 3.46 -5.85 13.71
N VAL A 89 2.92 -5.20 12.67
CA VAL A 89 3.32 -5.44 11.29
C VAL A 89 4.69 -4.80 11.02
N GLN A 90 4.94 -3.60 11.54
CA GLN A 90 6.24 -2.94 11.45
C GLN A 90 7.34 -3.74 12.18
N ASN A 91 6.99 -4.36 13.30
CA ASN A 91 7.92 -5.16 14.10
C ASN A 91 8.37 -6.48 13.42
N ILE A 92 7.75 -6.92 12.32
CA ILE A 92 8.14 -8.15 11.60
C ILE A 92 9.60 -8.07 11.14
N ILE A 93 10.01 -6.95 10.54
CA ILE A 93 11.38 -6.77 10.02
C ILE A 93 12.41 -6.87 11.14
N THR A 94 12.17 -6.13 12.25
CA THR A 94 13.03 -6.16 13.43
C THR A 94 13.10 -7.57 14.03
N THR A 95 11.96 -8.22 14.18
CA THR A 95 11.88 -9.59 14.73
C THR A 95 12.72 -10.56 13.89
N ARG A 96 12.58 -10.54 12.56
CA ARG A 96 13.28 -11.48 11.66
C ARG A 96 14.78 -11.22 11.55
N PHE A 97 15.19 -9.96 11.38
CA PHE A 97 16.55 -9.64 10.95
C PHE A 97 17.46 -9.06 12.02
N ALA A 98 16.92 -8.55 13.12
CA ALA A 98 17.73 -8.06 14.26
C ALA A 98 18.07 -9.18 15.25
N ASN A 99 17.39 -10.33 15.16
CA ASN A 99 17.54 -11.44 16.11
C ASN A 99 18.15 -12.67 15.45
N ARG A 100 19.33 -13.10 15.91
CA ARG A 100 20.05 -14.27 15.36
C ARG A 100 19.25 -15.57 15.46
N ILE A 101 18.49 -15.74 16.55
CA ILE A 101 17.65 -16.92 16.77
C ILE A 101 16.64 -17.05 15.64
N PHE A 102 15.81 -16.02 15.41
CA PHE A 102 14.81 -16.04 14.35
C PHE A 102 15.44 -16.10 12.96
N SER A 103 16.49 -15.33 12.70
CA SER A 103 17.17 -15.35 11.40
C SER A 103 17.68 -16.74 10.99
N SER A 104 18.11 -17.57 11.94
CA SER A 104 18.58 -18.94 11.65
C SER A 104 17.45 -19.95 11.43
N LEU A 105 16.29 -19.72 12.05
CA LEU A 105 15.14 -20.62 11.99
C LEU A 105 14.16 -20.28 10.86
N TRP A 106 14.32 -19.12 10.22
CA TRP A 106 13.33 -18.62 9.25
C TRP A 106 13.53 -19.19 7.83
N ASN A 107 13.38 -20.51 7.70
CA ASN A 107 13.51 -21.24 6.43
C ASN A 107 12.72 -22.56 6.45
N SER A 108 12.60 -23.20 5.28
CA SER A 108 11.85 -24.46 5.09
C SER A 108 12.41 -25.66 5.86
N SER A 109 13.67 -25.62 6.32
CA SER A 109 14.23 -26.69 7.15
C SER A 109 13.66 -26.69 8.57
N ASN A 110 13.07 -25.58 9.02
CA ASN A 110 12.56 -25.41 10.38
C ASN A 110 11.06 -25.03 10.42
N ILE A 111 10.53 -24.44 9.35
CA ILE A 111 9.14 -23.99 9.26
C ILE A 111 8.35 -24.97 8.41
N ALA A 112 7.34 -25.61 9.03
CA ALA A 112 6.42 -26.48 8.33
C ALA A 112 5.30 -25.72 7.60
N CYS A 113 4.79 -24.64 8.18
CA CYS A 113 3.68 -23.85 7.63
C CYS A 113 3.68 -22.42 8.19
N VAL A 114 3.30 -21.45 7.36
CA VAL A 114 3.00 -20.08 7.77
C VAL A 114 1.52 -19.82 7.53
N GLN A 115 0.80 -19.42 8.57
CA GLN A 115 -0.62 -19.09 8.49
C GLN A 115 -0.84 -17.62 8.82
N ILE A 116 -1.49 -16.90 7.90
CA ILE A 116 -1.91 -15.51 8.10
C ILE A 116 -3.43 -15.50 8.20
N THR A 117 -3.97 -14.97 9.28
CA THR A 117 -5.41 -15.01 9.56
C THR A 117 -5.95 -13.60 9.73
N PHE A 118 -7.05 -13.31 9.04
CA PHE A 118 -7.88 -12.14 9.26
C PHE A 118 -9.30 -12.59 9.55
N LYS A 119 -9.89 -12.03 10.61
CA LYS A 119 -11.24 -12.34 11.06
C LYS A 119 -11.89 -11.06 11.53
N GLU A 120 -13.15 -10.90 11.20
CA GLU A 120 -14.01 -9.84 11.70
C GLU A 120 -15.24 -10.47 12.34
N THR A 121 -15.73 -9.85 13.41
CA THR A 121 -16.98 -10.25 14.07
C THR A 121 -18.20 -9.55 13.45
N ILE A 122 -17.97 -8.63 12.52
CA ILE A 122 -18.98 -7.84 11.83
C ILE A 122 -19.25 -8.41 10.44
N GLY A 123 -20.48 -8.23 9.96
CA GLY A 123 -20.86 -8.55 8.58
C GLY A 123 -20.57 -7.40 7.64
N THR A 124 -21.32 -7.29 6.54
CA THR A 124 -21.17 -6.17 5.58
C THR A 124 -21.82 -4.87 6.05
N GLU A 125 -22.53 -4.85 7.19
CA GLU A 125 -23.06 -3.67 7.90
C GLU A 125 -23.61 -2.54 7.00
N GLY A 126 -24.51 -2.89 6.07
CA GLY A 126 -25.15 -1.92 5.17
C GLY A 126 -24.29 -1.50 3.96
N ARG A 127 -23.04 -1.96 3.87
CA ARG A 127 -22.15 -1.80 2.71
C ARG A 127 -22.19 -3.00 1.75
N GLY A 128 -23.18 -3.88 1.90
CA GLY A 128 -23.33 -5.10 1.10
C GLY A 128 -23.25 -4.86 -0.40
N GLY A 129 -23.88 -3.81 -0.93
CA GLY A 129 -23.82 -3.49 -2.36
C GLY A 129 -22.44 -3.06 -2.85
N TYR A 130 -21.62 -2.41 -2.01
CA TYR A 130 -20.24 -2.08 -2.33
C TYR A 130 -19.37 -3.34 -2.26
N PHE A 131 -19.53 -4.12 -1.19
CA PHE A 131 -18.75 -5.34 -0.94
C PHE A 131 -19.00 -6.42 -2.01
N ASP A 132 -20.22 -6.55 -2.51
CA ASP A 132 -20.60 -7.54 -3.53
C ASP A 132 -19.76 -7.42 -4.82
N SER A 133 -19.48 -6.18 -5.25
CA SER A 133 -18.64 -5.92 -6.43
C SER A 133 -17.14 -6.15 -6.20
N ILE A 134 -16.69 -6.20 -4.94
CA ILE A 134 -15.27 -6.23 -4.56
C ILE A 134 -14.87 -7.63 -4.11
N GLY A 135 -15.61 -8.20 -3.16
CA GLY A 135 -15.37 -9.48 -2.52
C GLY A 135 -14.16 -9.47 -1.57
N ILE A 136 -14.08 -10.48 -0.71
CA ILE A 136 -13.06 -10.57 0.35
C ILE A 136 -11.63 -10.60 -0.18
N ILE A 137 -11.41 -11.18 -1.37
CA ILE A 137 -10.09 -11.27 -1.97
C ILE A 137 -9.54 -9.87 -2.28
N ARG A 138 -10.32 -9.02 -2.94
CA ARG A 138 -9.87 -7.66 -3.28
C ARG A 138 -9.88 -6.74 -2.07
N ASP A 139 -10.85 -6.94 -1.17
CA ASP A 139 -11.00 -6.06 -0.03
C ASP A 139 -9.83 -6.18 0.97
N VAL A 140 -9.38 -7.42 1.25
CA VAL A 140 -8.41 -7.70 2.33
C VAL A 140 -7.22 -8.57 1.89
N MET A 141 -7.44 -9.61 1.09
CA MET A 141 -6.38 -10.59 0.79
C MET A 141 -5.30 -10.01 -0.14
N GLN A 142 -5.71 -9.35 -1.22
CA GLN A 142 -4.84 -8.79 -2.26
C GLN A 142 -3.96 -7.66 -1.73
N ASN A 143 -4.41 -6.94 -0.70
CA ASN A 143 -3.67 -5.84 -0.07
C ASN A 143 -3.04 -6.29 1.26
N HIS A 144 -3.77 -6.22 2.35
CA HIS A 144 -3.29 -6.35 3.73
C HIS A 144 -2.53 -7.65 3.97
N LEU A 145 -3.13 -8.79 3.59
CA LEU A 145 -2.49 -10.10 3.83
C LEU A 145 -1.30 -10.34 2.92
N THR A 146 -1.36 -9.88 1.68
CA THR A 146 -0.25 -9.98 0.73
C THR A 146 0.93 -9.09 1.16
N GLN A 147 0.67 -7.92 1.74
CA GLN A 147 1.71 -7.07 2.34
C GLN A 147 2.38 -7.72 3.55
N ILE A 148 1.60 -8.36 4.43
CA ILE A 148 2.14 -9.13 5.56
C ILE A 148 2.96 -10.32 5.05
N LEU A 149 2.46 -11.06 4.06
CA LEU A 149 3.18 -12.15 3.41
C LEU A 149 4.55 -11.68 2.89
N ALA A 150 4.58 -10.54 2.19
CA ALA A 150 5.83 -9.99 1.67
C ALA A 150 6.83 -9.70 2.79
N LEU A 151 6.40 -9.11 3.91
CA LEU A 151 7.27 -8.85 5.06
C LEU A 151 7.74 -10.14 5.77
N LEU A 152 6.89 -11.17 5.81
CA LEU A 152 7.21 -12.46 6.41
C LEU A 152 8.16 -13.28 5.54
N ALA A 153 8.08 -13.20 4.22
CA ALA A 153 8.78 -14.11 3.32
C ALA A 153 9.93 -13.46 2.54
N MET A 154 10.05 -12.13 2.50
CA MET A 154 11.16 -11.47 1.82
C MET A 154 12.53 -11.86 2.40
N GLU A 155 13.57 -11.79 1.57
CA GLU A 155 14.94 -11.96 2.02
C GLU A 155 15.40 -10.77 2.88
N LYS A 156 16.58 -10.92 3.51
CA LYS A 156 17.17 -9.83 4.29
C LYS A 156 17.58 -8.70 3.34
N PRO A 157 17.04 -7.47 3.50
CA PRO A 157 17.37 -6.36 2.62
C PRO A 157 18.81 -5.90 2.84
N LYS A 158 19.41 -5.32 1.79
CA LYS A 158 20.79 -4.79 1.83
C LYS A 158 20.97 -3.70 2.90
N SER A 159 19.94 -2.88 3.10
CA SER A 159 19.88 -1.84 4.11
C SER A 159 18.42 -1.65 4.58
N LEU A 160 18.21 -0.79 5.58
CA LEU A 160 16.88 -0.40 6.06
C LEU A 160 16.28 0.78 5.27
N GLU A 161 16.89 1.18 4.15
CA GLU A 161 16.34 2.19 3.26
C GLU A 161 15.05 1.67 2.60
N ALA A 162 14.09 2.57 2.38
CA ALA A 162 12.76 2.21 1.88
C ALA A 162 12.80 1.41 0.57
N GLU A 163 13.68 1.80 -0.36
CA GLU A 163 13.84 1.10 -1.65
C GLU A 163 14.42 -0.30 -1.49
N CYS A 164 15.44 -0.48 -0.65
CA CYS A 164 16.02 -1.80 -0.40
C CYS A 164 14.99 -2.77 0.19
N ILE A 165 14.11 -2.30 1.08
CA ILE A 165 13.00 -3.11 1.61
C ILE A 165 11.96 -3.40 0.53
N ARG A 166 11.62 -2.41 -0.29
CA ARG A 166 10.64 -2.55 -1.38
C ARG A 166 11.11 -3.55 -2.43
N ASP A 167 12.37 -3.52 -2.79
CA ASP A 167 12.98 -4.45 -3.75
C ASP A 167 12.85 -5.90 -3.30
N GLU A 168 13.15 -6.20 -2.03
CA GLU A 168 13.03 -7.58 -1.52
C GLU A 168 11.57 -8.04 -1.42
N LYS A 169 10.64 -7.13 -1.09
CA LYS A 169 9.19 -7.43 -1.14
C LYS A 169 8.75 -7.78 -2.56
N VAL A 170 9.17 -7.00 -3.55
CA VAL A 170 8.82 -7.25 -4.97
C VAL A 170 9.49 -8.53 -5.49
N SER A 171 10.75 -8.76 -5.12
CA SER A 171 11.50 -9.97 -5.45
C SER A 171 10.76 -11.22 -4.97
N LEU A 172 10.31 -11.22 -3.71
CA LEU A 172 9.48 -12.28 -3.16
C LEU A 172 8.16 -12.44 -3.93
N LEU A 173 7.40 -11.36 -4.14
CA LEU A 173 6.09 -11.45 -4.79
C LEU A 173 6.17 -11.99 -6.23
N LYS A 174 7.27 -11.77 -6.95
CA LYS A 174 7.52 -12.35 -8.28
C LYS A 174 7.72 -13.87 -8.25
N CYS A 175 8.09 -14.43 -7.10
CA CYS A 175 8.27 -15.87 -6.90
C CYS A 175 6.99 -16.56 -6.39
N VAL A 176 5.94 -15.81 -6.05
CA VAL A 176 4.66 -16.38 -5.60
C VAL A 176 3.90 -16.91 -6.82
N GLU A 177 3.58 -18.20 -6.80
CA GLU A 177 2.76 -18.81 -7.84
C GLU A 177 1.32 -18.25 -7.78
N PRO A 178 0.69 -17.99 -8.94
CA PRO A 178 -0.71 -17.57 -8.97
C PRO A 178 -1.64 -18.57 -8.28
N VAL A 179 -2.55 -18.08 -7.44
CA VAL A 179 -3.53 -18.91 -6.74
C VAL A 179 -4.48 -19.58 -7.74
N THR A 180 -4.62 -20.90 -7.63
CA THR A 180 -5.57 -21.69 -8.42
C THR A 180 -6.82 -22.02 -7.61
N LYS A 181 -7.88 -22.49 -8.29
CA LYS A 181 -9.15 -22.84 -7.62
C LYS A 181 -8.99 -24.05 -6.68
N GLU A 182 -8.07 -24.96 -6.99
CA GLU A 182 -7.80 -26.16 -6.20
C GLU A 182 -7.18 -25.82 -4.84
N ASN A 183 -6.46 -24.71 -4.78
CA ASN A 183 -5.80 -24.20 -3.56
C ASN A 183 -6.63 -23.10 -2.87
N CYS A 184 -7.92 -22.98 -3.18
CA CYS A 184 -8.79 -21.94 -2.66
C CYS A 184 -10.16 -22.50 -2.24
N VAL A 185 -10.65 -22.05 -1.09
CA VAL A 185 -12.03 -22.30 -0.64
C VAL A 185 -12.69 -20.95 -0.41
N LEU A 186 -13.83 -20.74 -1.05
CA LEU A 186 -14.66 -19.53 -0.91
C LEU A 186 -15.96 -19.90 -0.20
N GLY A 187 -16.44 -19.02 0.68
CA GLY A 187 -17.66 -19.18 1.46
C GLY A 187 -18.30 -17.86 1.80
#